data_AF-A0AAD9GHU3-F1
#
_entry.id   AF-A0AAD9GHU3-F1
#
_cell.length_a   1.000
_cell.length_b   1.000
_cell.length_c   1.000
_cell.angle_alpha   90.00
_cell.angle_beta   90.00
_cell.angle_gamma   90.00
#
_symmetry.space_group_name_H-M   'P 1'
#
loop_
_entity.id
_entity.type
_entity.pdbx_description
1 polymer ?
#
loop_
_entity_poly.entity_id
_entity_poly.type
_entity_poly.pdbx_seq_one_letter_code
_entity_poly.pdbx_strand_id
1 'polypeptide(L)'
;MVLWLDNPDLETPKILGASLSRQTRKAPTVMFIPMGYQDKDPYKYLTEIPPMGFVGTHGHRGEKICPSEYKHTYTGGSNVSTRVTHAYSSHTGWVVIEFLYAEGGEYQDLIMWNQLTDQARAALESADFGDAQVPFNDKNFETTLAQAWPF
;
A
#
# COMPACT_ATOMS: atom_id res chain seq x y z
N MET A 1 0.91 2.62 -3.57
CA MET A 1 0.43 3.05 -2.25
C MET A 1 0.40 4.56 -2.19
N VAL A 2 -0.44 5.15 -1.35
CA VAL A 2 -0.45 6.59 -1.03
C VAL A 2 -0.33 6.74 0.47
N LEU A 3 0.59 7.57 0.94
CA LEU A 3 0.75 7.92 2.36
C LEU A 3 0.22 9.33 2.58
N TRP A 4 -0.63 9.48 3.59
CA TRP A 4 -1.26 10.75 3.95
C TRP A 4 -0.53 11.34 5.14
N LEU A 5 0.04 12.53 4.96
CA LEU A 5 0.74 13.27 6.00
C LEU A 5 -0.13 14.43 6.47
N ASP A 6 0.14 14.92 7.68
CA ASP A 6 -0.49 16.13 8.20
C ASP A 6 0.04 17.39 7.51
N ASN A 7 1.35 17.63 7.60
CA ASN A 7 2.01 18.78 7.03
C ASN A 7 3.48 18.45 6.71
N PRO A 8 3.88 18.44 5.42
CA PRO A 8 5.25 18.15 5.02
C PRO A 8 6.27 19.24 5.43
N ASP A 9 5.84 20.45 5.79
CA ASP A 9 6.72 21.55 6.17
C ASP A 9 7.23 21.46 7.63
N LEU A 10 6.72 20.48 8.40
CA LEU A 10 7.18 20.23 9.77
C LEU A 10 8.53 19.50 9.75
N GLU A 11 9.35 19.71 10.78
CA GLU A 11 10.61 18.96 10.96
C GLU A 11 10.36 17.45 11.08
N THR A 12 9.21 17.07 11.66
CA THR A 12 8.78 15.68 11.81
C THR A 12 7.31 15.54 11.43
N PRO A 13 6.98 15.42 10.13
CA PRO A 13 5.61 15.21 9.67
C PRO A 13 5.05 13.91 10.25
N LYS A 14 3.76 13.92 10.59
CA LYS A 14 3.06 12.74 11.09
C LYS A 14 2.33 12.05 9.94
N ILE A 15 2.52 10.74 9.81
CA ILE A 15 1.70 9.93 8.92
C ILE A 15 0.32 9.73 9.57
N LEU A 16 -0.71 10.26 8.91
CA LEU A 16 -2.10 10.17 9.32
C LEU A 16 -2.72 8.85 8.87
N GLY A 17 -2.40 8.39 7.67
CA GLY A 17 -3.01 7.18 7.11
C GLY A 17 -2.31 6.69 5.85
N ALA A 18 -2.79 5.58 5.33
CA ALA A 18 -2.26 4.97 4.12
C ALA A 18 -3.37 4.32 3.28
N SER A 19 -3.19 4.37 1.96
CA SER A 19 -4.05 3.69 1.01
C SER A 19 -3.22 2.76 0.14
N LEU A 20 -3.48 1.46 0.27
CA LEU A 20 -2.70 0.41 -0.38
C LEU A 20 -3.45 -0.10 -1.61
N SER A 21 -2.82 -0.04 -2.78
CA SER A 21 -3.49 -0.38 -4.04
C SER A 21 -3.86 -1.85 -4.10
N ARG A 22 -5.03 -2.12 -4.67
CA ARG A 22 -5.58 -3.45 -4.93
C ARG A 22 -5.99 -3.56 -6.38
N GLN A 23 -5.72 -4.70 -6.98
CA GLN A 23 -6.19 -4.98 -8.33
C GLN A 23 -7.69 -5.35 -8.30
N THR A 24 -8.51 -4.58 -9.03
CA THR A 24 -9.98 -4.66 -8.98
C THR A 24 -10.60 -5.56 -10.05
N ARG A 25 -9.80 -6.45 -10.66
CA ARG A 25 -10.26 -7.26 -11.79
C ARG A 25 -11.31 -8.29 -11.38
N LYS A 26 -12.18 -8.62 -12.34
CA LYS A 26 -13.12 -9.74 -12.18
C LYS A 26 -12.33 -11.03 -12.04
N ALA A 27 -12.58 -11.78 -10.97
CA ALA A 27 -11.95 -13.08 -10.75
C ALA A 27 -12.11 -14.00 -11.97
N PRO A 28 -11.09 -14.80 -12.33
CA PRO A 28 -11.22 -15.77 -13.40
C PRO A 28 -12.38 -16.71 -13.09
N THR A 29 -13.19 -17.02 -14.09
CA THR A 29 -14.41 -17.82 -13.91
C THR A 29 -14.22 -19.19 -14.58
N VAL A 30 -14.46 -20.27 -13.84
CA VAL A 30 -14.44 -21.65 -14.35
C VAL A 30 -15.86 -22.21 -14.25
N MET A 31 -16.42 -22.69 -15.36
CA MET A 31 -17.81 -23.19 -15.42
C MET A 31 -18.82 -22.23 -14.74
N PHE A 32 -18.72 -20.93 -15.02
CA PHE A 32 -19.57 -19.87 -14.43
C PHE A 32 -19.40 -19.64 -12.91
N ILE A 33 -18.41 -20.27 -12.27
CA ILE A 33 -18.07 -20.06 -10.86
C ILE A 33 -16.81 -19.17 -10.77
N PRO A 34 -16.84 -18.04 -10.03
CA PRO A 34 -15.68 -17.19 -9.84
C PRO A 34 -14.64 -17.89 -8.95
N MET A 35 -13.42 -18.04 -9.47
CA MET A 35 -12.27 -18.65 -8.77
C MET A 35 -11.51 -17.58 -7.99
N GLY A 36 -12.15 -17.04 -6.96
CA GLY A 36 -11.56 -16.03 -6.08
C GLY A 36 -12.53 -14.89 -5.77
N TYR A 37 -12.13 -14.06 -4.81
CA TYR A 37 -12.86 -12.85 -4.47
C TYR A 37 -12.39 -11.69 -5.36
N GLN A 38 -13.34 -10.89 -5.86
CA GLN A 38 -13.02 -9.64 -6.54
C GLN A 38 -13.03 -8.50 -5.51
N ASP A 39 -11.88 -7.86 -5.33
CA ASP A 39 -11.81 -6.57 -4.65
C ASP A 39 -12.51 -5.52 -5.52
N LYS A 40 -13.57 -4.90 -4.99
CA LYS A 40 -14.31 -3.85 -5.71
C LYS A 40 -13.63 -2.49 -5.56
N ASP A 41 -13.00 -2.27 -4.42
CA ASP A 41 -12.32 -1.02 -4.10
C ASP A 41 -10.86 -1.07 -4.58
N PRO A 42 -10.38 -0.02 -5.28
CA PRO A 42 -9.02 0.04 -5.78
C PRO A 42 -7.98 0.20 -4.67
N TYR A 43 -8.40 0.51 -3.45
CA TYR A 43 -7.51 0.69 -2.31
C TYR A 43 -8.03 0.00 -1.06
N LYS A 44 -7.09 -0.50 -0.25
CA LYS A 44 -7.29 -0.77 1.18
C LYS A 44 -7.00 0.52 1.92
N TYR A 45 -8.00 1.08 2.58
CA TYR A 45 -7.88 2.31 3.36
C TYR A 45 -7.46 1.99 4.81
N LEU A 46 -6.46 2.70 5.31
CA LEU A 46 -6.03 2.66 6.70
C LEU A 46 -5.98 4.10 7.24
N THR A 47 -6.90 4.42 8.15
CA THR A 47 -6.91 5.70 8.88
C THR A 47 -5.86 5.74 9.99
N GLU A 48 -5.26 4.59 10.32
CA GLU A 48 -4.11 4.46 11.20
C GLU A 48 -3.22 3.30 10.71
N ILE A 49 -1.90 3.53 10.66
CA ILE A 49 -0.96 2.48 10.24
C ILE A 49 -0.68 1.55 11.43
N PRO A 50 -0.81 0.23 11.26
CA PRO A 50 -0.47 -0.72 12.31
C PRO A 50 1.01 -0.56 12.70
N PRO A 51 1.36 -0.61 14.01
CA PRO A 51 2.75 -0.43 14.44
C PRO A 51 3.76 -1.33 13.73
N MET A 52 3.41 -2.59 13.47
CA MET A 52 4.26 -3.55 12.73
C MET A 52 4.52 -3.18 11.28
N GLY A 53 3.74 -2.26 10.70
CA GLY A 53 3.99 -1.74 9.36
C GLY A 53 5.18 -0.78 9.29
N PHE A 54 5.70 -0.32 10.43
CA PHE A 54 6.86 0.56 10.49
C PHE A 54 8.19 -0.21 10.55
N VAL A 55 9.22 0.35 9.93
CA VAL A 55 10.56 -0.23 9.92
C VAL A 55 11.14 -0.23 11.33
N GLY A 56 11.61 -1.37 11.81
CA GLY A 56 12.24 -1.53 13.12
C GLY A 56 11.26 -1.78 14.27
N THR A 57 9.96 -1.94 13.98
CA THR A 57 9.00 -2.36 15.01
C THR A 57 9.16 -3.85 15.28
N HIS A 58 9.26 -4.20 16.55
CA HIS A 58 9.23 -5.58 17.02
C HIS A 58 7.96 -5.82 17.86
N GLY A 59 7.20 -6.85 17.48
CA GLY A 59 5.99 -7.26 18.18
C GLY A 59 6.28 -8.36 19.19
N HIS A 60 5.91 -8.13 20.44
CA HIS A 60 6.04 -9.10 21.52
C HIS A 60 4.67 -9.68 21.85
N ARG A 61 4.59 -11.01 21.94
CA ARG A 61 3.41 -11.69 22.46
C ARG A 61 3.46 -11.60 23.99
N GLY A 62 2.59 -10.77 24.54
CA GLY A 62 2.44 -10.57 25.97
C GLY A 62 1.48 -11.58 26.60
N GLU A 63 0.81 -11.13 27.66
CA GLU A 63 -0.08 -11.95 28.47
C GLU A 63 -1.24 -12.56 27.66
N LYS A 64 -1.59 -13.80 28.01
CA LYS A 64 -2.73 -14.51 27.42
C LYS A 64 -4.03 -13.95 28.01
N ILE A 65 -4.86 -13.35 27.15
CA ILE A 65 -6.15 -12.81 27.56
C ILE A 65 -7.17 -13.95 27.63
N CYS A 66 -7.19 -14.81 26.61
CA CYS A 66 -8.09 -15.97 26.49
C CYS A 66 -7.39 -17.11 25.71
N PRO A 67 -7.95 -18.34 25.65
CA PRO A 67 -7.33 -19.49 24.98
C PRO A 67 -6.77 -19.22 23.57
N SER A 68 -7.43 -18.36 22.79
CA SER A 68 -7.09 -18.00 21.42
C SER A 68 -6.50 -16.59 21.27
N GLU A 69 -6.35 -15.81 22.34
CA GLU A 69 -6.02 -14.38 22.25
C GLU A 69 -4.92 -13.98 23.22
N TYR A 70 -3.93 -13.27 22.70
CA TYR A 70 -2.80 -12.75 23.45
C TYR A 70 -2.75 -11.23 23.29
N LYS A 71 -2.38 -10.54 24.36
CA LYS A 71 -2.07 -9.11 24.30
C LYS A 71 -0.79 -8.93 23.51
N HIS A 72 -0.84 -8.14 22.44
CA HIS A 72 0.34 -7.78 21.67
C HIS A 72 0.86 -6.42 22.13
N THR A 73 2.17 -6.33 22.36
CA THR A 73 2.86 -5.06 22.65
C THR A 73 3.92 -4.83 21.60
N TYR A 74 4.08 -3.60 21.15
CA TYR A 74 5.01 -3.22 20.10
C TYR A 74 6.09 -2.30 20.66
N THR A 75 7.34 -2.51 20.24
CA THR A 75 8.49 -1.71 20.70
C THR A 75 9.36 -1.33 19.52
N GLY A 76 9.97 -0.14 19.59
CA GLY A 76 10.77 0.40 18.49
C GLY A 76 9.91 0.94 17.36
N GLY A 77 10.45 0.95 16.14
CA GLY A 77 9.78 1.47 14.96
C GLY A 77 10.22 2.88 14.59
N SER A 78 10.40 3.10 13.29
CA SER A 78 10.54 4.42 12.68
C SER A 78 9.17 5.09 12.63
N ASN A 79 9.13 6.41 12.74
CA ASN A 79 7.90 7.19 12.53
C ASN A 79 7.74 7.65 11.07
N VAL A 80 8.75 7.42 10.22
CA VAL A 80 8.82 7.95 8.85
C VAL A 80 8.98 6.85 7.79
N SER A 81 9.37 5.64 8.21
CA SER A 81 9.66 4.53 7.29
C SER A 81 8.70 3.38 7.51
N THR A 82 8.02 2.97 6.45
CA THR A 82 7.09 1.83 6.46
C THR A 82 7.61 0.68 5.58
N ARG A 83 7.09 -0.53 5.82
CA ARG A 83 7.41 -1.74 5.07
C ARG A 83 6.17 -2.25 4.37
N VAL A 84 6.25 -2.43 3.06
CA VAL A 84 5.16 -2.99 2.27
C VAL A 84 5.63 -4.19 1.46
N THR A 85 4.69 -5.05 1.09
CA THR A 85 4.93 -6.21 0.25
C THR A 85 3.87 -6.32 -0.84
N HIS A 86 4.25 -6.93 -1.97
CA HIS A 86 3.31 -7.39 -2.99
C HIS A 86 2.85 -8.80 -2.59
N ALA A 87 1.55 -8.96 -2.34
CA ALA A 87 0.94 -10.21 -1.94
C ALA A 87 -0.21 -10.56 -2.87
N TYR A 88 -0.70 -11.80 -2.77
CA TYR A 88 -1.97 -12.18 -3.37
C TYR A 88 -3.05 -12.15 -2.29
N SER A 89 -4.23 -11.59 -2.61
CA SER A 89 -5.35 -11.53 -1.66
C SER A 89 -5.87 -12.92 -1.25
N SER A 90 -5.64 -13.93 -2.09
CA SER A 90 -5.85 -15.35 -1.78
C SER A 90 -5.02 -16.21 -2.76
N HIS A 91 -5.05 -17.55 -2.62
CA HIS A 91 -4.31 -18.46 -3.51
C HIS A 91 -4.64 -18.29 -5.02
N THR A 92 -5.83 -17.79 -5.34
CA THR A 92 -6.28 -17.49 -6.71
C THR A 92 -6.67 -16.02 -6.87
N GLY A 93 -6.32 -15.19 -5.88
CA GLY A 93 -6.67 -13.78 -5.82
C GLY A 93 -5.75 -12.92 -6.66
N TRP A 94 -5.97 -11.62 -6.58
CA TRP A 94 -5.19 -10.64 -7.31
C TRP A 94 -4.03 -10.09 -6.52
N VAL A 95 -3.11 -9.43 -7.21
CA VAL A 95 -1.97 -8.77 -6.59
C VAL A 95 -2.47 -7.54 -5.81
N VAL A 96 -2.04 -7.45 -4.56
CA VAL A 96 -2.36 -6.36 -3.64
C VAL A 96 -1.07 -5.89 -2.96
N ILE A 97 -1.07 -4.63 -2.52
CA ILE A 97 -0.03 -4.13 -1.61
C ILE A 97 -0.56 -4.24 -0.19
N GLU A 98 0.26 -4.79 0.72
CA GLU A 98 -0.04 -4.86 2.15
C GLU A 98 1.17 -4.45 2.99
N PHE A 99 0.93 -4.03 4.23
CA PHE A 99 2.03 -3.82 5.18
C PHE A 99 2.70 -5.15 5.51
N LEU A 100 4.02 -5.17 5.46
CA LEU A 100 4.81 -6.33 5.82
C LEU A 100 5.09 -6.31 7.33
N TYR A 101 4.54 -7.28 8.05
CA TYR A 101 4.77 -7.42 9.50
C TYR A 101 5.98 -8.29 9.85
N ALA A 102 6.59 -8.95 8.87
CA ALA A 102 7.85 -9.64 9.08
C ALA A 102 9.02 -8.64 9.07
N GLU A 103 10.10 -9.01 9.74
CA GLU A 103 11.35 -8.25 9.66
C GLU A 103 11.98 -8.40 8.27
N GLY A 104 12.54 -7.31 7.76
CA GLY A 104 13.16 -7.25 6.44
C GLY A 104 12.57 -6.16 5.54
N GLY A 105 12.73 -6.36 4.24
CA GLY A 105 12.46 -5.35 3.22
C GLY A 105 13.69 -4.50 2.91
N GLU A 106 13.71 -3.91 1.72
CA GLU A 106 14.78 -3.06 1.23
C GLU A 106 14.21 -1.71 0.82
N TYR A 107 15.04 -0.67 0.83
CA TYR A 107 14.71 0.59 0.19
C TYR A 107 15.00 0.51 -1.30
N GLN A 108 14.18 1.19 -2.10
CA GLN A 108 14.43 1.37 -3.53
C GLN A 108 14.95 2.78 -3.76
N ASP A 109 15.78 2.96 -4.80
CA ASP A 109 16.20 4.28 -5.23
C ASP A 109 14.99 5.08 -5.70
N LEU A 110 14.76 6.22 -5.04
CA LEU A 110 13.62 7.09 -5.33
C LEU A 110 13.99 8.11 -6.41
N ILE A 111 13.13 8.21 -7.43
CA ILE A 111 13.11 9.33 -8.37
C ILE A 111 11.69 9.92 -8.42
N MET A 112 11.59 11.23 -8.18
CA MET A 112 10.32 11.94 -8.18
C MET A 112 9.88 12.30 -9.61
N TRP A 113 8.57 12.46 -9.83
CA TRP A 113 8.01 12.81 -11.15
C TRP A 113 8.67 14.04 -11.77
N ASN A 114 8.88 15.10 -10.98
CA ASN A 114 9.53 16.34 -11.41
C ASN A 114 11.05 16.22 -11.60
N GLN A 115 11.68 15.14 -11.13
CA GLN A 115 13.09 14.85 -11.36
C GLN A 115 13.32 14.04 -12.64
N LEU A 116 12.27 13.46 -13.24
CA LEU A 116 12.35 12.75 -14.51
C LEU A 116 12.60 13.72 -15.68
N THR A 117 13.32 13.23 -16.68
CA THR A 117 13.46 13.94 -17.96
C THR A 117 12.10 14.11 -18.63
N ASP A 118 11.96 15.13 -19.48
CA ASP A 118 10.73 15.35 -20.24
C ASP A 118 10.38 14.14 -21.12
N GLN A 119 11.39 13.45 -21.67
CA GLN A 119 11.22 12.23 -22.47
C GLN A 119 10.66 11.08 -21.63
N ALA A 120 11.15 10.90 -20.40
CA ALA A 120 10.65 9.86 -19.50
C ALA A 120 9.22 10.13 -19.06
N ARG A 121 8.89 11.40 -18.73
CA ARG A 121 7.51 11.79 -18.43
C ARG A 121 6.58 11.57 -19.61
N ALA A 122 6.96 12.01 -20.81
CA ALA A 122 6.15 11.80 -22.01
C ALA A 122 5.93 10.30 -22.30
N ALA A 123 6.95 9.46 -22.11
CA ALA A 123 6.81 8.02 -22.28
C ALA A 123 5.82 7.42 -21.26
N LEU A 124 5.92 7.79 -19.98
CA LEU A 124 4.99 7.32 -18.93
C LEU A 124 3.58 7.87 -19.09
N GLU A 125 3.41 8.99 -19.80
CA GLU A 125 2.11 9.59 -20.10
C GLU A 125 1.37 8.85 -21.22
N SER A 126 2.09 8.44 -22.28
CA SER A 126 1.48 7.91 -23.51
C SER A 126 1.67 6.42 -23.76
N ALA A 127 2.59 5.75 -23.07
CA ALA A 127 2.88 4.35 -23.32
C ALA A 127 1.69 3.44 -22.96
N ASP A 128 1.53 2.37 -23.73
CA ASP A 128 0.53 1.33 -23.49
C ASP A 128 1.12 0.27 -22.56
N PHE A 129 0.62 0.21 -21.32
CA PHE A 129 0.95 -0.82 -20.33
C PHE A 129 -0.11 -1.94 -20.32
N GLY A 130 -0.88 -2.06 -21.40
CA GLY A 130 -2.02 -2.95 -21.53
C GLY A 130 -3.09 -2.60 -20.51
N ASP A 131 -3.37 -3.55 -19.64
CA ASP A 131 -4.37 -3.37 -18.58
C ASP A 131 -3.84 -2.62 -17.34
N ALA A 132 -2.53 -2.35 -17.25
CA ALA A 132 -1.96 -1.58 -16.16
C ALA A 132 -1.98 -0.08 -16.49
N GLN A 133 -2.06 0.75 -15.46
CA GLN A 133 -2.07 2.21 -15.61
C GLN A 133 -0.99 2.82 -14.72
N VAL A 134 -0.34 3.88 -15.22
CA VAL A 134 0.63 4.66 -14.43
C VAL A 134 -0.16 5.56 -13.47
N PRO A 135 -0.09 5.35 -12.14
CA PRO A 135 -1.00 6.02 -11.20
C PRO A 135 -0.57 7.45 -10.82
N PHE A 136 0.65 7.84 -11.16
CA PHE A 136 1.25 9.13 -10.76
C PHE A 136 1.55 10.07 -11.93
N ASN A 137 1.11 9.72 -13.15
CA ASN A 137 1.26 10.58 -14.31
C ASN A 137 0.20 11.70 -14.33
N ASP A 138 0.36 12.69 -15.19
CA ASP A 138 -0.43 13.92 -15.12
C ASP A 138 -1.93 13.64 -15.39
N LYS A 139 -2.24 12.71 -16.28
CA LYS A 139 -3.62 12.30 -16.58
C LYS A 139 -4.32 11.57 -15.43
N ASN A 140 -3.60 10.74 -14.66
CA ASN A 140 -4.22 9.87 -13.67
C ASN A 140 -4.05 10.34 -12.22
N PHE A 141 -3.10 11.24 -11.94
CA PHE A 141 -2.72 11.61 -10.57
C PHE A 141 -3.90 12.05 -9.71
N GLU A 142 -4.67 13.05 -10.14
CA GLU A 142 -5.80 13.59 -9.37
C GLU A 142 -6.91 12.55 -9.15
N THR A 143 -7.22 11.75 -10.17
CA THR A 143 -8.24 10.69 -10.05
C THR A 143 -7.78 9.58 -9.10
N THR A 144 -6.50 9.20 -9.19
CA THR A 144 -5.87 8.21 -8.31
C THR A 144 -5.87 8.70 -6.87
N LEU A 145 -5.53 9.98 -6.66
CA LEU A 145 -5.48 10.61 -5.36
C LEU A 145 -6.87 10.67 -4.71
N ALA A 146 -7.89 11.06 -5.47
CA ALA A 146 -9.28 11.07 -5.01
C ALA A 146 -9.78 9.66 -4.63
N GLN A 147 -9.47 8.64 -5.43
CA GLN A 147 -9.83 7.25 -5.12
C GLN A 147 -9.09 6.70 -3.89
N ALA A 148 -7.89 7.21 -3.63
CA ALA A 148 -7.05 6.79 -2.52
C ALA A 148 -7.38 7.53 -1.21
N TRP A 149 -8.31 8.47 -1.18
CA TRP A 149 -8.61 9.24 0.03
C TRP A 149 -9.33 8.39 1.10
N PRO A 150 -8.76 8.22 2.32
CA PRO A 150 -9.29 7.29 3.33
C PRO A 150 -10.18 7.95 4.41
N PHE A 151 -10.48 9.26 4.29
CA PHE A 151 -11.14 10.04 5.36
C PHE A 151 -12.51 10.62 4.96
#